data_AF-A0A2E7SSJ4-F1
#
_entry.id   AF-A0A2E7SSJ4-F1
#
_cell.length_a   1.000
_cell.length_b   1.000
_cell.length_c   1.000
_cell.angle_alpha   90.00
_cell.angle_beta   90.00
_cell.angle_gamma   90.00
#
_symmetry.space_group_name_H-M   'P 1'
#
loop_
_entity.id
_entity.type
_entity.pdbx_description
1 polymer ?
#
loop_
_entity_poly.entity_id
_entity_poly.type
_entity_poly.pdbx_seq_one_letter_code
_entity_poly.pdbx_strand_id
1 'polypeptide(L)' 'MTQKGILAFSGGLDTSVVVKYLQEEHDMDVITVTVDVGQGDDAKKIAAKAKKLGV' A
#
# COMPACT_ATOMS: atom_id res chain seq x y z
N MET A 1 6.96 -0.90 -20.58
CA MET A 1 5.96 -1.59 -19.76
C MET A 1 6.16 -1.10 -18.34
N THR A 2 5.12 -0.57 -17.69
CA THR A 2 5.14 -0.16 -16.28
C THR A 2 5.40 -1.38 -15.40
N GLN A 3 6.37 -1.30 -14.49
CA GLN A 3 6.72 -2.42 -13.62
C GLN A 3 5.63 -2.61 -12.57
N LYS A 4 5.16 -3.85 -12.38
CA LYS A 4 4.11 -4.18 -11.41
C LYS A 4 4.73 -4.75 -10.12
N GLY A 5 4.38 -4.18 -8.98
CA GLY A 5 4.93 -4.56 -7.68
C GLY A 5 3.85 -4.89 -6.65
N ILE A 6 4.12 -5.88 -5.79
CA ILE A 6 3.29 -6.20 -4.64
C ILE A 6 3.99 -5.65 -3.39
N LEU A 7 3.31 -4.79 -2.64
CA LEU A 7 3.83 -4.14 -1.43
C LEU A 7 3.13 -4.67 -0.18
N ALA A 8 3.89 -5.16 0.79
CA ALA A 8 3.39 -5.38 2.14
C ALA A 8 3.03 -4.03 2.77
N PHE A 9 1.74 -3.82 3.03
CA PHE A 9 1.18 -2.53 3.42
C PHE A 9 0.49 -2.64 4.77
N SER A 10 1.03 -1.92 5.77
CA SER A 10 0.47 -1.86 7.12
C SER A 10 -0.58 -0.76 7.30
N GLY A 11 -0.71 0.18 6.35
CA GLY A 11 -1.52 1.39 6.53
C GLY A 11 -0.86 2.48 7.36
N GLY A 12 0.36 2.26 7.85
CA GLY A 12 1.17 3.26 8.56
C GLY A 12 1.62 4.42 7.68
N LEU A 13 2.33 5.39 8.26
CA LEU A 13 2.90 6.53 7.50
C LEU A 13 3.92 6.04 6.47
N ASP A 14 4.89 5.25 6.92
CA ASP A 14 6.03 4.82 6.09
C ASP A 14 5.58 4.03 4.87
N THR A 15 4.72 3.03 5.06
CA THR A 15 4.18 2.23 3.95
C THR A 15 3.30 3.05 3.01
N SER A 16 2.68 4.15 3.47
CA SER A 16 1.93 5.08 2.61
C SER A 16 2.85 5.94 1.75
N VAL A 17 3.98 6.39 2.30
CA VAL A 17 5.00 7.12 1.55
C VAL A 17 5.63 6.21 0.50
N VAL A 18 5.90 4.94 0.83
CA VAL A 18 6.45 3.96 -0.12
C VAL A 18 5.51 3.75 -1.32
N VAL A 19 4.19 3.67 -1.12
CA VAL A 19 3.23 3.58 -2.24
C VAL A 19 3.43 4.73 -3.21
N LYS A 20 3.47 5.97 -2.71
CA LYS A 20 3.63 7.17 -3.55
C LYS A 20 5.00 7.22 -4.21
N TYR A 21 6.06 6.88 -3.47
CA TYR A 21 7.41 6.82 -4.00
C TYR A 21 7.53 5.84 -5.18
N LEU A 22 6.97 4.63 -5.07
CA LEU A 22 6.99 3.65 -6.15
C LEU A 22 6.15 4.09 -7.36
N GLN A 23 5.00 4.74 -7.12
CA GLN A 23 4.16 5.28 -8.20
C GLN A 23 4.81 6.45 -8.93
N GLU A 24 5.37 7.42 -8.21
CA GLU A 24 5.80 8.71 -8.75
C GLU A 24 7.26 8.70 -9.23
N GLU A 25 8.16 8.11 -8.46
CA GLU A 25 9.60 8.12 -8.77
C GLU A 25 10.03 6.93 -9.64
N HIS A 26 9.26 5.84 -9.64
CA HIS A 26 9.59 4.61 -10.36
C HIS A 26 8.57 4.21 -11.43
N ASP A 27 7.50 4.99 -11.64
CA ASP A 27 6.40 4.68 -12.59
C ASP A 27 5.94 3.21 -12.46
N MET A 28 5.58 2.81 -11.23
CA MET A 28 5.15 1.44 -10.93
C MET A 28 3.65 1.32 -10.69
N ASP A 29 3.06 0.22 -11.17
CA ASP A 29 1.71 -0.22 -10.80
C ASP A 29 1.80 -1.04 -9.50
N VAL A 30 1.35 -0.45 -8.40
CA VAL A 30 1.51 -1.00 -7.05
C VAL A 30 0.22 -1.68 -6.58
N ILE A 31 0.34 -2.92 -6.11
CA ILE A 31 -0.73 -3.66 -5.44
C ILE A 31 -0.35 -3.82 -3.97
N THR A 32 -1.19 -3.36 -3.05
CA THR A 32 -0.94 -3.51 -1.61
C THR A 32 -1.52 -4.80 -1.06
N VAL A 33 -0.78 -5.45 -0.16
CA VAL A 33 -1.22 -6.62 0.60
C VAL A 33 -1.10 -6.32 2.09
N THR A 34 -2.20 -6.48 2.80
CA THR A 34 -2.26 -6.44 4.27
C THR A 34 -2.71 -7.81 4.75
N VAL A 35 -1.98 -8.40 5.68
CA VAL A 35 -2.28 -9.72 6.27
C VAL A 35 -2.52 -9.54 7.75
N ASP A 36 -3.65 -10.03 8.25
CA ASP A 36 -3.89 -10.11 9.68
C ASP A 36 -3.14 -11.32 10.27
N VAL A 37 -2.22 -11.06 11.20
CA VAL A 37 -1.48 -12.08 11.95
C VAL A 37 -1.66 -11.94 13.46
N GLY A 38 -2.72 -11.26 13.91
CA GLY A 38 -3.07 -11.09 15.33
C GLY A 38 -2.78 -9.70 15.91
N GLN A 39 -2.53 -8.68 15.07
CA GLN A 39 -2.30 -7.30 15.52
C GLN A 39 -3.56 -6.56 15.99
N GLY A 40 -4.76 -7.01 15.58
CA GLY A 40 -6.03 -6.37 15.96
C GLY A 40 -6.30 -5.03 15.28
N ASP A 41 -5.61 -4.74 14.18
CA ASP A 41 -5.82 -3.53 13.38
C ASP A 41 -7.13 -3.56 12.59
N ASP A 42 -7.68 -2.37 12.31
CA ASP A 42 -8.87 -2.24 11.46
C ASP A 42 -8.51 -2.36 9.97
N ALA A 43 -8.66 -3.57 9.44
CA ALA A 43 -8.44 -3.86 8.03
C ALA A 43 -9.26 -2.97 7.08
N LYS A 44 -10.47 -2.54 7.46
CA LYS A 44 -11.29 -1.65 6.62
C LYS A 44 -10.69 -0.25 6.55
N LYS A 45 -10.16 0.26 7.67
CA LYS A 45 -9.46 1.54 7.71
C LYS A 45 -8.19 1.51 6.87
N ILE A 46 -7.41 0.43 6.96
CA ILE A 46 -6.20 0.23 6.13
C ILE A 46 -6.56 0.20 4.64
N ALA A 47 -7.56 -0.59 4.26
CA ALA A 47 -8.03 -0.67 2.88
C ALA A 47 -8.58 0.67 2.35
N ALA A 48 -9.31 1.43 3.17
CA ALA A 48 -9.78 2.76 2.79
C ALA A 48 -8.62 3.74 2.57
N LYS A 49 -7.54 3.61 3.36
CA LYS A 49 -6.33 4.43 3.17
C LYS A 49 -5.59 4.04 1.89
N ALA A 50 -5.45 2.74 1.60
CA ALA A 50 -4.87 2.25 0.35
C ALA A 50 -5.58 2.84 -0.88
N LYS A 51 -6.92 2.79 -0.90
CA LYS A 51 -7.75 3.38 -1.97
C LYS A 51 -7.53 4.88 -2.16
N LYS A 52 -7.34 5.63 -1.08
CA LYS A 52 -7.03 7.07 -1.15
C LYS A 52 -5.65 7.35 -1.75
N LEU A 53 -4.73 6.39 -1.70
CA LEU A 53 -3.40 6.49 -2.31
C LEU A 53 -3.42 6.06 -3.79
N GLY A 54 -4.54 5.55 -4.30
CA GLY A 54 -4.69 5.15 -5.71
C GLY A 54 -4.30 3.69 -5.98
N VAL A 55 -4.43 2.82 -4.98
CA VAL A 55 -4.20 1.36 -5.06
C VAL A 55 -5.38 0.58 -4.50
#